data_AF-A0A131YRQ9-F1
#
_entry.id   AF-A0A131YRQ9-F1
#
_cell.length_a   1.000
_cell.length_b   1.000
_cell.length_c   1.000
_cell.angle_alpha   90.00
_cell.angle_beta   90.00
_cell.angle_gamma   90.00
#
_symmetry.space_group_name_H-M   'P 1'
#
loop_
_entity.id
_entity.type
_entity.pdbx_description
1 polymer ?
#
loop_
_entity_poly.entity_id
_entity_poly.type
_entity_poly.pdbx_seq_one_letter_code
_entity_poly.pdbx_strand_id
1 'polypeptide(L)'
;MSRISIIMAFVVVVYAASALGSPQQKDTNTTDGESLNTTPRNRSKINGTVTNKKRRREEQYLCRNGPSYGKCRASFIEWFYIGGRCTSYTGCVSGGFKDPDTCETVCVKSQKRTRRPRPRPKETTKTRRTAE
;
A
#
# COMPACT_ATOMS: atom_id res chain seq x y z
N MET A 1 54.14 20.41 13.57
CA MET A 1 53.54 19.17 14.11
C MET A 1 52.30 19.56 14.91
N SER A 2 51.25 18.73 14.98
CA SER A 2 50.00 18.94 15.76
C SER A 2 48.75 19.50 15.07
N ARG A 3 48.33 18.93 13.93
CA ARG A 3 46.90 18.99 13.51
C ARG A 3 46.31 17.64 13.12
N ILE A 4 47.14 16.70 12.66
CA ILE A 4 46.73 15.32 12.33
C ILE A 4 46.35 14.52 13.59
N SER A 5 46.95 14.85 14.74
CA SER A 5 46.71 14.16 16.01
C SER A 5 45.30 14.35 16.58
N ILE A 6 44.63 15.46 16.24
CA ILE A 6 43.30 15.79 16.77
C ILE A 6 42.24 14.93 16.08
N ILE A 7 42.37 14.70 14.76
CA ILE A 7 41.38 13.96 13.97
C ILE A 7 41.31 12.49 14.41
N MET A 8 42.47 11.87 14.70
CA MET A 8 42.51 10.48 15.17
C MET A 8 41.88 10.30 16.56
N ALA A 9 41.97 11.30 17.44
CA ALA A 9 41.33 11.24 18.76
C ALA A 9 39.79 11.23 18.65
N PHE A 10 39.22 12.02 17.75
CA PHE A 10 37.76 12.05 17.56
C PHE A 10 37.21 10.76 16.94
N VAL A 11 37.94 10.15 16.00
CA VAL A 11 37.50 8.89 15.37
C VAL A 11 37.44 7.75 16.39
N VAL A 12 38.39 7.67 17.33
CA VAL A 12 38.40 6.65 18.39
C VAL A 12 37.25 6.82 19.38
N VAL A 13 36.90 8.06 19.74
CA VAL A 13 35.79 8.34 20.68
C VAL A 13 34.43 7.97 20.06
N VAL A 14 34.21 8.24 18.77
CA VAL A 14 32.97 7.86 18.08
C VAL A 14 32.85 6.34 17.92
N TYR A 15 33.96 5.62 17.67
CA TYR A 15 33.93 4.17 17.52
C TYR A 15 33.67 3.44 18.85
N ALA A 16 34.16 3.95 19.98
CA ALA A 16 33.92 3.36 21.30
C ALA A 16 32.47 3.53 21.80
N ALA A 17 31.74 4.56 21.35
CA ALA A 17 30.34 4.76 21.72
C ALA A 17 29.37 3.80 20.99
N SER A 18 29.81 3.11 19.94
CA SER A 18 28.96 2.22 19.13
C SER A 18 28.91 0.78 19.65
N ALA A 19 29.69 0.44 20.69
CA ALA A 19 29.83 -0.94 21.19
C ALA A 19 29.05 -1.26 22.48
N LEU A 20 28.30 -0.29 23.04
CA LEU A 20 27.50 -0.49 24.26
C LEU A 20 26.03 -0.08 24.03
N GLY A 21 25.35 -0.82 23.16
CA GLY A 21 23.88 -0.86 23.17
C GLY A 21 23.38 -1.81 24.24
N SER A 22 22.96 -1.28 25.39
CA SER A 22 22.12 -1.98 26.38
C SER A 22 20.74 -1.27 26.47
N PRO A 23 19.76 -1.82 27.20
CA PRO A 23 18.53 -2.43 26.69
C PRO A 23 17.30 -1.49 26.80
N GLN A 24 16.26 -1.69 26.00
CA GLN A 24 14.90 -1.21 26.33
C GLN A 24 13.94 -2.41 26.31
N GLN A 25 13.41 -2.85 27.47
CA GLN A 25 12.18 -2.37 28.14
C GLN A 25 11.01 -2.31 27.14
N LYS A 26 10.11 -3.31 27.12
CA LYS A 26 9.01 -3.62 28.06
C LYS A 26 7.94 -2.53 28.07
N ASP A 27 7.00 -2.64 27.14
CA ASP A 27 5.65 -2.09 27.30
C ASP A 27 4.70 -3.23 27.70
N THR A 28 4.53 -3.38 29.00
CA THR A 28 3.26 -3.84 29.57
C THR A 28 2.26 -2.71 29.45
N ASN A 29 1.09 -2.96 28.86
CA ASN A 29 -0.14 -2.28 29.25
C ASN A 29 -1.29 -3.28 29.28
N THR A 30 -1.58 -3.70 30.51
CA THR A 30 -2.83 -4.27 31.00
C THR A 30 -3.89 -3.17 31.13
N THR A 31 -5.15 -3.59 31.31
CA THR A 31 -6.32 -2.86 31.84
C THR A 31 -7.29 -2.34 30.79
N ASP A 32 -8.60 -2.58 30.89
CA ASP A 32 -9.46 -3.57 31.55
C ASP A 32 -10.86 -3.29 30.95
N GLY A 33 -11.69 -4.33 30.84
CA GLY A 33 -13.16 -4.28 30.82
C GLY A 33 -13.87 -3.31 29.86
N GLU A 34 -14.68 -3.84 28.93
CA GLU A 34 -16.14 -3.62 29.04
C GLU A 34 -16.93 -4.58 28.14
N SER A 35 -17.76 -5.39 28.81
CA SER A 35 -19.06 -5.92 28.38
C SER A 35 -19.12 -6.86 27.17
N LEU A 36 -18.98 -8.16 27.48
CA LEU A 36 -19.79 -9.20 26.85
C LEU A 36 -21.28 -8.83 26.97
N ASN A 37 -21.93 -8.55 25.84
CA ASN A 37 -23.24 -9.12 25.49
C ASN A 37 -23.63 -8.70 24.08
N THR A 38 -23.20 -9.47 23.10
CA THR A 38 -23.99 -9.63 21.87
C THR A 38 -23.84 -11.07 21.41
N THR A 39 -24.98 -11.74 21.37
CA THR A 39 -25.20 -13.12 20.94
C THR A 39 -24.32 -13.52 19.74
N PRO A 40 -23.68 -14.71 19.75
CA PRO A 40 -22.86 -15.18 18.65
C PRO A 40 -23.78 -15.66 17.51
N ARG A 41 -24.24 -14.73 16.67
CA ARG A 41 -24.90 -15.09 15.41
C ARG A 41 -23.82 -15.48 14.40
N ASN A 42 -23.40 -16.74 14.50
CA ASN A 42 -22.86 -17.59 13.44
C ASN A 42 -22.09 -16.83 12.32
N ARG A 43 -20.92 -16.27 12.65
CA ARG A 43 -19.95 -15.89 11.62
C ARG A 43 -19.18 -17.14 11.22
N SER A 44 -19.60 -17.71 10.10
CA SER A 44 -18.87 -18.75 9.39
C SER A 44 -17.38 -18.41 9.35
N LYS A 45 -16.55 -19.37 9.78
CA LYS A 45 -15.09 -19.44 9.64
C LYS A 45 -14.53 -18.48 8.58
N ILE A 46 -13.83 -17.44 9.01
CA ILE A 46 -12.86 -16.75 8.14
C ILE A 46 -11.48 -16.89 8.78
N ASN A 47 -11.03 -18.13 8.95
CA ASN A 47 -9.60 -18.43 8.94
C ASN A 47 -9.18 -18.49 7.46
N GLY A 48 -9.37 -17.39 6.74
CA GLY A 48 -9.11 -17.28 5.32
C GLY A 48 -7.71 -16.73 5.12
N THR A 49 -6.75 -17.57 4.79
CA THR A 49 -5.51 -17.13 4.14
C THR A 49 -5.92 -16.35 2.90
N VAL A 50 -5.86 -15.01 2.97
CA VAL A 50 -6.17 -14.15 1.83
C VAL A 50 -5.22 -14.55 0.70
N THR A 51 -5.75 -15.18 -0.34
CA THR A 51 -4.94 -15.57 -1.48
C THR A 51 -4.32 -14.31 -2.08
N ASN A 52 -3.04 -14.38 -2.48
CA ASN A 52 -2.32 -13.27 -3.13
C ASN A 52 -3.10 -12.67 -4.33
N LYS A 53 -3.92 -13.49 -5.00
CA LYS A 53 -4.79 -13.05 -6.10
C LYS A 53 -5.90 -12.10 -5.64
N LYS A 54 -6.50 -12.33 -4.48
CA LYS A 54 -7.55 -11.46 -3.91
C LYS A 54 -6.95 -10.10 -3.53
N ARG A 55 -5.82 -10.11 -2.81
CA ARG A 55 -5.11 -8.87 -2.42
C ARG A 55 -4.78 -8.00 -3.63
N ARG A 56 -4.22 -8.59 -4.69
CA ARG A 56 -3.91 -7.86 -5.94
C ARG A 56 -5.12 -7.22 -6.61
N ARG A 57 -6.30 -7.85 -6.52
CA ARG A 57 -7.54 -7.28 -7.10
C ARG A 57 -8.04 -6.10 -6.28
N GLU A 58 -7.99 -6.21 -4.96
CA GLU A 58 -8.33 -5.11 -4.05
C GLU A 58 -7.37 -3.93 -4.25
N GLU A 59 -6.06 -4.18 -4.27
CA GLU A 59 -5.04 -3.16 -4.57
C GLU A 59 -5.29 -2.48 -5.93
N GLN A 60 -5.69 -3.24 -6.97
CA GLN A 60 -6.04 -2.67 -8.27
C GLN A 60 -7.30 -1.78 -8.25
N TYR A 61 -8.24 -2.07 -7.36
CA TYR A 61 -9.44 -1.26 -7.19
C TYR A 61 -9.11 0.10 -6.57
N LEU A 62 -8.18 0.14 -5.61
CA LEU A 62 -7.72 1.39 -4.97
C LEU A 62 -7.17 2.40 -5.99
N CYS A 63 -6.53 1.93 -7.06
CA CYS A 63 -6.01 2.80 -8.12
C CYS A 63 -7.09 3.56 -8.92
N ARG A 64 -8.36 3.16 -8.80
CA ARG A 64 -9.49 3.84 -9.45
C ARG A 64 -10.32 4.64 -8.46
N ASN A 65 -10.03 4.50 -7.17
CA ASN A 65 -10.80 5.10 -6.11
C ASN A 65 -10.30 6.52 -5.84
N GLY A 66 -11.22 7.46 -5.65
CA GLY A 66 -10.89 8.82 -5.23
C GLY A 66 -10.83 8.94 -3.71
N PRO A 67 -10.21 10.01 -3.18
CA PRO A 67 -10.21 10.31 -1.76
C PRO A 67 -11.63 10.61 -1.29
N SER A 68 -12.08 9.86 -0.28
CA SER A 68 -13.39 10.02 0.34
C SER A 68 -13.21 10.38 1.82
N TYR A 69 -13.60 11.59 2.18
CA TYR A 69 -13.52 12.09 3.56
C TYR A 69 -14.71 11.61 4.39
N GLY A 70 -14.42 10.92 5.48
CA GLY A 70 -15.37 10.51 6.50
C GLY A 70 -15.53 11.53 7.63
N LYS A 71 -16.45 11.23 8.54
CA LYS A 71 -16.80 12.08 9.70
C LYS A 71 -16.01 11.74 10.97
N CYS A 72 -14.80 11.20 10.85
CA CYS A 72 -14.00 10.84 12.02
C CYS A 72 -13.09 11.99 12.48
N ARG A 73 -12.69 11.94 13.76
CA ARG A 73 -11.79 12.93 14.38
C ARG A 73 -10.30 12.65 14.14
N ALA A 74 -9.98 11.49 13.59
CA ALA A 74 -8.61 11.09 13.33
C ALA A 74 -8.09 11.68 12.01
N SER A 75 -6.77 11.84 11.93
CA SER A 75 -6.07 12.31 10.75
C SER A 75 -5.01 11.29 10.34
N PHE A 76 -5.23 10.64 9.20
CA PHE A 76 -4.31 9.68 8.59
C PHE A 76 -3.81 10.23 7.27
N ILE A 77 -2.58 9.85 6.90
CA ILE A 77 -2.03 10.13 5.59
C ILE A 77 -2.28 8.90 4.73
N GLU A 78 -3.06 9.07 3.66
CA GLU A 78 -3.30 8.03 2.65
C GLU A 78 -2.91 8.54 1.25
N TRP A 79 -2.52 7.63 0.38
CA TRP A 79 -2.04 7.92 -0.97
C TRP A 79 -3.04 7.44 -2.02
N PHE A 80 -3.40 8.33 -2.94
CA PHE A 80 -4.36 8.07 -4.01
C PHE A 80 -3.72 8.32 -5.38
N TYR A 81 -4.02 7.46 -6.35
CA TYR A 81 -3.51 7.61 -7.72
C TYR A 81 -4.47 8.46 -8.56
N ILE A 82 -4.13 9.74 -8.72
CA ILE A 82 -5.00 10.73 -9.38
C ILE A 82 -4.18 11.46 -10.44
N GLY A 83 -4.74 11.58 -11.65
CA GLY A 83 -4.06 12.30 -12.74
C GLY A 83 -2.73 11.67 -13.17
N GLY A 84 -2.56 10.37 -12.94
CA GLY A 84 -1.35 9.65 -13.35
C GLY A 84 -0.22 9.63 -12.32
N ARG A 85 -0.44 10.15 -11.11
CA ARG A 85 0.55 10.21 -10.02
C ARG A 85 -0.07 9.86 -8.66
N CYS A 86 0.72 9.30 -7.75
CA CYS A 86 0.32 9.14 -6.36
C CYS A 86 0.43 10.46 -5.59
N THR A 87 -0.67 10.89 -4.97
CA THR A 87 -0.77 12.12 -4.18
C THR A 87 -1.26 11.79 -2.77
N SER A 88 -0.67 12.40 -1.76
CA SER A 88 -1.07 12.22 -0.36
C SER A 88 -2.27 13.10 0.00
N TYR A 89 -3.15 12.54 0.81
CA TYR A 89 -4.28 13.21 1.42
C TYR A 89 -4.25 12.96 2.91
N THR A 90 -4.46 14.03 3.68
CA THR A 90 -4.43 14.00 5.14
C THR A 90 -5.82 14.24 5.69
N GLY A 91 -6.23 13.41 6.65
CA GLY A 91 -7.50 13.56 7.36
C GLY A 91 -8.17 12.22 7.59
N CYS A 92 -9.49 12.26 7.80
CA CYS A 92 -10.31 11.06 7.86
C CYS A 92 -10.59 10.53 6.44
N VAL A 93 -9.56 10.14 5.71
CA VAL A 93 -9.70 9.63 4.34
C VAL A 93 -9.60 8.11 4.37
N SER A 94 -10.34 7.44 3.49
CA SER A 94 -10.28 5.99 3.34
C SER A 94 -10.20 5.57 1.88
N GLY A 95 -9.64 4.39 1.64
CA GLY A 95 -9.59 3.78 0.33
C GLY A 95 -8.35 4.14 -0.49
N GLY A 96 -7.30 4.66 0.16
CA GLY A 96 -5.98 4.87 -0.40
C GLY A 96 -4.97 3.82 0.08
N PHE A 97 -3.72 3.99 -0.37
CA PHE A 97 -2.57 3.21 0.09
C PHE A 97 -1.92 3.89 1.30
N LYS A 98 -1.26 3.10 2.15
CA LYS A 98 -0.50 3.64 3.28
C LYS A 98 0.86 4.18 2.86
N ASP A 99 1.47 3.54 1.86
CA ASP A 99 2.82 3.87 1.39
C ASP A 99 2.81 4.42 -0.04
N PRO A 100 3.55 5.50 -0.33
CA PRO A 100 3.59 6.10 -1.66
C PRO A 100 4.15 5.13 -2.71
N ASP A 101 5.19 4.37 -2.35
CA ASP A 101 5.83 3.41 -3.25
C ASP A 101 4.89 2.28 -3.64
N THR A 102 4.04 1.83 -2.71
CA THR A 102 3.04 0.79 -3.00
C THR A 102 1.97 1.32 -3.94
N CYS A 103 1.52 2.56 -3.76
CA CYS A 103 0.59 3.22 -4.68
C CYS A 103 1.17 3.27 -6.10
N GLU A 104 2.40 3.77 -6.26
CA GLU A 104 2.99 3.98 -7.58
C GLU A 104 3.25 2.64 -8.29
N THR A 105 3.85 1.69 -7.57
CA THR A 105 4.18 0.37 -8.14
C THR A 105 2.95 -0.43 -8.54
N VAL A 106 1.85 -0.35 -7.79
CA VAL A 106 0.61 -1.06 -8.11
C VAL A 106 -0.11 -0.37 -9.26
N CYS A 107 -0.30 0.96 -9.19
CA CYS A 107 -1.18 1.67 -10.11
C CYS A 107 -0.56 1.88 -11.49
N VAL A 108 0.76 2.16 -11.56
CA VAL A 108 1.46 2.27 -12.85
C VAL A 108 1.49 0.92 -13.59
N LYS A 109 1.73 -0.19 -12.87
CA LYS A 109 1.72 -1.53 -13.49
C LYS A 109 0.33 -1.91 -14.00
N SER A 110 -0.72 -1.45 -13.34
CA SER A 110 -2.11 -1.75 -13.70
C SER A 110 -2.54 -1.06 -15.00
N GLN A 111 -2.09 0.17 -15.24
CA GLN A 111 -2.36 0.94 -16.46
C GLN A 111 -1.80 0.28 -17.73
N LYS A 112 -0.66 -0.41 -17.65
CA LYS A 112 -0.03 -1.06 -18.81
C LYS A 112 -0.84 -2.23 -19.37
N ARG A 113 -1.69 -2.87 -18.55
CA ARG A 113 -2.42 -4.09 -18.93
C ARG A 113 -3.70 -3.84 -19.72
N THR A 114 -4.25 -2.63 -19.68
CA THR A 114 -5.52 -2.31 -20.37
C THR A 114 -5.33 -1.96 -21.84
N ARG A 115 -4.10 -1.65 -22.28
CA ARG A 115 -3.77 -1.41 -23.69
C ARG A 115 -3.57 -2.71 -24.46
N ARG A 116 -4.50 -3.68 -24.35
CA ARG A 116 -4.51 -4.78 -25.33
C ARG A 116 -4.83 -4.16 -26.70
N PRO A 117 -4.06 -4.49 -27.75
CA PRO A 117 -4.39 -4.07 -29.10
C PRO A 117 -5.84 -4.44 -29.40
N ARG A 118 -6.61 -3.52 -30.01
CA ARG A 118 -7.95 -3.86 -30.49
C ARG A 118 -7.83 -5.09 -31.40
N PRO A 119 -8.72 -6.09 -31.28
CA PRO A 119 -8.74 -7.22 -32.19
C PRO A 119 -8.77 -6.69 -33.63
N ARG A 120 -7.87 -7.20 -34.49
CA ARG A 120 -7.87 -6.84 -35.91
C ARG A 120 -9.25 -7.14 -36.48
N PRO A 121 -9.90 -6.20 -37.21
CA PRO A 121 -11.18 -6.48 -37.85
C PRO A 121 -11.04 -7.73 -38.71
N LYS A 122 -11.91 -8.72 -38.51
CA LYS A 122 -11.97 -9.89 -39.39
C LYS A 122 -12.55 -9.44 -40.72
N GLU A 123 -11.76 -9.51 -41.80
CA GLU A 123 -12.26 -9.37 -43.16
C GLU A 123 -13.39 -10.37 -43.37
N THR A 124 -14.60 -9.86 -43.61
CA THR A 124 -15.74 -10.67 -44.02
C THR A 124 -15.67 -10.80 -45.53
N THR A 125 -15.13 -11.92 -46.01
CA THR A 125 -15.17 -12.28 -47.43
C THR A 125 -16.63 -12.42 -47.84
N LYS A 126 -17.15 -11.40 -48.52
CA LYS A 126 -18.49 -11.40 -49.09
C LYS A 126 -18.48 -12.36 -50.28
N THR A 127 -18.85 -13.61 -50.06
CA THR A 127 -19.00 -14.61 -51.14
C THR A 127 -20.06 -14.10 -52.12
N ARG A 128 -19.59 -13.55 -53.24
CA ARG A 128 -20.40 -13.14 -54.37
C ARG A 128 -20.93 -14.43 -55.02
N ARG A 129 -22.20 -14.75 -54.76
CA ARG A 129 -22.92 -15.77 -55.54
C ARG A 129 -23.09 -15.21 -56.96
N THR A 130 -22.33 -15.74 -57.91
CA THR A 130 -22.69 -15.72 -59.33
C THR A 130 -23.87 -16.66 -59.51
N ALA A 131 -25.02 -16.10 -59.90
CA ALA A 131 -26.13 -16.88 -60.44
C ALA A 131 -25.89 -17.02 -61.95
N GLU A 132 -26.01 -18.26 -62.41
CA GLU A 132 -26.01 -18.71 -63.80
C GLU A 132 -27.33 -18.37 -64.49
#